data_AF-A0A1S9ZAY0-F1
#
_entry.id   AF-A0A1S9ZAY0-F1
#
_cell.length_a   1.000
_cell.length_b   1.000
_cell.length_c   1.000
_cell.angle_alpha   90.00
_cell.angle_beta   90.00
_cell.angle_gamma   90.00
#
_symmetry.space_group_name_H-M   'P 1'
#
loop_
_entity.id
_entity.type
_entity.pdbx_description
1 polymer ?
#
loop_
_entity_poly.entity_id
_entity_poly.type
_entity_poly.pdbx_seq_one_letter_code
_entity_poly.pdbx_strand_id
1 'polypeptide(L)'
;MPITSLEIKDKTFSTRFRGFDQEEVDEFLDIVVRDYEDLVRSNHDKDLQIKSLEERLSYFDEMKDSLSQSVLIAQDTAERVKQAATERSNNIIQQAEQDAQRLLEEAKYKANEILRQATDNAKKVAVETEELKNKSRVFHQRLKSTIESQLAIVESSDWEDILRPTATYLQTSDEAFKEVVSEVLGDSVLQQHPEEEPIDITRQFSPEEMAELQARIEAANKELAEAEARAEQEQVVSPAPVVEESPAHPVGPMYEEPEVAPSHYSGPTPATEAVNSEPGFAAPQESVTIL
;
A
#
# COMPACT_ATOMS: atom_id res chain seq x y z
N MET A 1 93.48 28.20 -6.63
CA MET A 1 94.35 28.38 -5.44
C MET A 1 95.71 28.90 -5.88
N PRO A 2 96.44 29.66 -5.03
CA PRO A 2 97.70 30.31 -5.39
C PRO A 2 98.98 29.45 -5.24
N ILE A 3 98.94 28.30 -4.57
CA ILE A 3 100.07 27.34 -4.48
C ILE A 3 99.50 25.90 -4.47
N THR A 4 100.13 24.97 -5.19
CA THR A 4 99.79 23.53 -5.26
C THR A 4 100.77 22.66 -4.48
N SER A 5 100.39 21.44 -4.10
CA SER A 5 101.28 20.47 -3.42
C SER A 5 102.57 20.22 -4.22
N LEU A 6 102.45 20.20 -5.55
CA LEU A 6 103.57 20.07 -6.47
C LEU A 6 104.51 21.29 -6.42
N GLU A 7 103.95 22.51 -6.38
CA GLU A 7 104.73 23.75 -6.24
C GLU A 7 105.43 23.88 -4.88
N ILE A 8 104.93 23.22 -3.83
CA ILE A 8 105.61 23.13 -2.52
C ILE A 8 106.79 22.16 -2.62
N LYS A 9 106.62 21.02 -3.27
CA LYS A 9 107.66 20.00 -3.46
C LYS A 9 108.80 20.47 -4.36
N ASP A 10 108.49 21.17 -5.44
CA ASP A 10 109.47 21.66 -6.42
C ASP A 10 110.14 22.99 -5.99
N LYS A 11 109.87 23.46 -4.76
CA LYS A 11 110.35 24.76 -4.27
C LYS A 11 111.83 24.70 -3.89
N THR A 12 112.67 25.35 -4.69
CA THR A 12 114.08 25.55 -4.36
C THR A 12 114.31 26.87 -3.62
N PHE A 13 115.08 26.86 -2.52
CA PHE A 13 115.47 28.06 -1.78
C PHE A 13 116.92 28.49 -2.10
N SER A 14 117.21 29.79 -1.97
CA SER A 14 118.58 30.31 -2.13
C SER A 14 119.38 30.12 -0.83
N THR A 15 120.62 29.65 -0.95
CA THR A 15 121.53 29.44 0.19
C THR A 15 122.25 30.75 0.59
N ARG A 16 122.34 31.02 1.90
CA ARG A 16 123.12 32.13 2.50
C ARG A 16 123.95 31.62 3.67
N PHE A 17 125.05 32.29 3.97
CA PHE A 17 125.90 31.99 5.13
C PHE A 17 125.10 32.13 6.43
N ARG A 18 125.01 31.05 7.24
CA ARG A 18 124.08 30.86 8.39
C ARG A 18 122.57 30.76 8.03
N GLY A 19 122.22 30.03 6.98
CA GLY A 19 120.84 29.64 6.67
C GLY A 19 120.34 28.43 7.48
N PHE A 20 119.07 28.05 7.27
CA PHE A 20 118.52 26.78 7.77
C PHE A 20 119.22 25.57 7.12
N ASP A 21 119.21 24.45 7.83
CA ASP A 21 119.67 23.18 7.26
C ASP A 21 118.75 22.75 6.13
N GLN A 22 119.33 22.35 5.00
CA GLN A 22 118.57 21.95 3.82
C GLN A 22 117.85 20.62 4.05
N GLU A 23 118.48 19.67 4.74
CA GLU A 23 117.88 18.34 4.99
C GLU A 23 116.67 18.45 5.92
N GLU A 24 116.74 19.29 6.95
CA GLU A 24 115.65 19.52 7.90
C GLU A 24 114.46 20.25 7.24
N VAL A 25 114.75 21.21 6.35
CA VAL A 25 113.70 21.91 5.58
C VAL A 25 113.03 20.97 4.58
N ASP A 26 113.79 20.12 3.90
CA ASP A 26 113.23 19.15 2.94
C ASP A 26 112.34 18.11 3.65
N GLU A 27 112.76 17.59 4.82
CA GLU A 27 111.94 16.68 5.63
C GLU A 27 110.64 17.35 6.12
N PHE A 28 110.72 18.62 6.53
CA PHE A 28 109.53 19.40 6.89
C PHE A 28 108.61 19.63 5.69
N LEU A 29 109.15 19.97 4.52
CA LEU A 29 108.36 20.14 3.30
C LEU A 29 107.65 18.86 2.88
N ASP A 30 108.27 17.68 3.03
CA ASP A 30 107.63 16.39 2.75
C ASP A 30 106.39 16.15 3.65
N ILE A 31 106.47 16.53 4.93
CA ILE A 31 105.31 16.48 5.85
C ILE A 31 104.24 17.48 5.39
N VAL A 32 104.63 18.72 5.09
CA VAL A 32 103.70 19.76 4.64
C VAL A 32 103.00 19.36 3.33
N VAL A 33 103.72 18.79 2.37
CA VAL A 33 103.15 18.31 1.11
C VAL A 33 102.09 17.23 1.37
N ARG A 34 102.39 16.26 2.23
CA ARG A 34 101.46 15.17 2.57
C ARG A 34 100.20 15.69 3.25
N ASP A 35 100.35 16.51 4.29
CA ASP A 35 99.22 17.11 5.00
C ASP A 35 98.39 18.02 4.08
N TYR A 36 99.05 18.73 3.16
CA TYR A 36 98.36 19.58 2.18
C TYR A 36 97.57 18.75 1.15
N GLU A 37 98.13 17.65 0.64
CA GLU A 37 97.40 16.71 -0.23
C GLU A 37 96.19 16.09 0.46
N ASP A 38 96.34 15.65 1.70
CA ASP A 38 95.25 15.09 2.50
C ASP A 38 94.17 16.15 2.79
N LEU A 39 94.57 17.39 3.07
CA LEU A 39 93.65 18.52 3.24
C LEU A 39 92.89 18.81 1.95
N VAL A 40 93.57 18.87 0.80
CA VAL A 40 92.94 19.11 -0.51
C VAL A 40 91.95 17.99 -0.85
N ARG A 41 92.32 16.72 -0.64
CA ARG A 41 91.42 15.57 -0.84
C ARG A 41 90.20 15.66 0.07
N SER A 42 90.40 15.90 1.36
CA SER A 42 89.32 16.04 2.35
C SER A 42 88.38 17.21 2.03
N ASN A 43 88.92 18.32 1.52
CA ASN A 43 88.14 19.47 1.08
C ASN A 43 87.29 19.13 -0.15
N HIS A 44 87.87 18.45 -1.14
CA HIS A 44 87.14 17.98 -2.31
C HIS A 44 86.02 16.98 -1.94
N ASP A 45 86.29 16.02 -1.07
CA ASP A 45 85.28 15.06 -0.60
C ASP A 45 84.14 15.76 0.15
N LYS A 46 84.46 16.78 0.95
CA LYS A 46 83.46 17.62 1.64
C LYS A 46 82.65 18.44 0.66
N ASP A 47 83.26 19.06 -0.34
CA ASP A 47 82.55 19.81 -1.37
C ASP A 47 81.57 18.91 -2.14
N LEU A 48 81.96 17.66 -2.44
CA LEU A 48 81.07 16.68 -3.06
C LEU A 48 79.91 16.30 -2.13
N GLN A 49 80.18 16.09 -0.85
CA GLN A 49 79.13 15.81 0.14
C GLN A 49 78.17 16.98 0.33
N ILE A 50 78.69 18.21 0.40
CA ILE A 50 77.88 19.43 0.52
C ILE A 50 76.95 19.54 -0.70
N LYS A 51 77.48 19.40 -1.92
CA LYS A 51 76.66 19.43 -3.13
C LYS A 51 75.57 18.37 -3.12
N SER A 52 75.89 17.13 -2.73
CA SER A 52 74.90 16.06 -2.63
C SER A 52 73.81 16.35 -1.58
N LEU A 53 74.19 16.94 -0.43
CA LEU A 53 73.24 17.33 0.61
C LEU A 53 72.36 18.50 0.15
N GLU A 54 72.92 19.49 -0.53
CA GLU A 54 72.19 20.62 -1.12
C GLU A 54 71.15 20.15 -2.15
N GLU A 55 71.53 19.23 -3.05
CA GLU A 55 70.60 18.63 -4.03
C GLU A 55 69.44 17.88 -3.35
N ARG A 56 69.75 17.08 -2.32
CA ARG A 56 68.71 16.36 -1.55
C ARG A 56 67.81 17.32 -0.80
N LEU A 57 68.35 18.42 -0.27
CA LEU A 57 67.57 19.43 0.44
C LEU A 57 66.61 20.14 -0.52
N SER A 58 67.09 20.53 -1.71
CA SER A 58 66.25 21.09 -2.77
C SER A 58 65.10 20.16 -3.15
N TYR A 59 65.37 18.86 -3.31
CA TYR A 59 64.34 17.87 -3.59
C TYR A 59 63.29 17.76 -2.48
N PHE A 60 63.71 17.81 -1.21
CA PHE A 60 62.78 17.80 -0.09
C PHE A 60 61.96 19.08 0.01
N ASP A 61 62.53 20.24 -0.30
CA ASP A 61 61.80 21.50 -0.34
C ASP A 61 60.73 21.49 -1.45
N GLU A 62 61.09 21.04 -2.67
CA GLU A 62 60.12 20.87 -3.77
C GLU A 62 59.00 19.89 -3.42
N MET A 63 59.35 18.76 -2.78
CA MET A 63 58.37 17.78 -2.33
C MET A 63 57.45 18.36 -1.25
N LYS A 64 58.00 19.11 -0.29
CA LYS A 64 57.23 19.77 0.77
C LYS A 64 56.24 20.77 0.18
N ASP A 65 56.68 21.55 -0.80
CA ASP A 65 55.82 22.54 -1.45
C ASP A 65 54.71 21.87 -2.26
N SER A 66 55.02 20.81 -3.02
CA SER A 66 54.03 20.00 -3.74
C SER A 66 53.02 19.34 -2.80
N LEU A 67 53.48 18.80 -1.67
CA LEU A 67 52.61 18.21 -0.65
C LEU A 67 51.72 19.26 0.00
N SER A 68 52.28 20.41 0.38
CA SER A 68 51.54 21.54 0.95
C SER A 68 50.43 22.01 0.00
N GLN A 69 50.76 22.17 -1.28
CA GLN A 69 49.79 22.53 -2.32
C GLN A 69 48.70 21.47 -2.48
N SER A 70 49.07 20.18 -2.46
CA SER A 70 48.12 19.08 -2.56
C SER A 70 47.16 19.04 -1.37
N VAL A 71 47.65 19.28 -0.15
CA VAL A 71 46.81 19.38 1.06
C VAL A 71 45.84 20.56 0.94
N LEU A 72 46.31 21.71 0.47
CA LEU A 72 45.47 22.89 0.31
C LEU A 72 44.37 22.66 -0.74
N ILE A 73 44.71 22.03 -1.87
CA ILE A 73 43.72 21.64 -2.89
C ILE A 73 42.72 20.62 -2.33
N ALA A 74 43.18 19.64 -1.56
CA ALA A 74 42.30 18.66 -0.93
C ALA A 74 41.33 19.33 0.04
N GLN A 75 41.80 20.29 0.84
CA GLN A 75 40.96 21.09 1.75
C GLN A 75 39.93 21.93 1.00
N ASP A 76 40.34 22.66 -0.05
CA ASP A 76 39.42 23.45 -0.87
C ASP A 76 38.38 22.55 -1.55
N THR A 77 38.80 21.40 -2.07
CA THR A 77 37.90 20.41 -2.68
C THR A 77 36.92 19.85 -1.66
N ALA A 78 37.38 19.52 -0.45
CA ALA A 78 36.52 19.03 0.62
C ALA A 78 35.47 20.08 1.03
N GLU A 79 35.87 21.35 1.19
CA GLU A 79 34.92 22.41 1.54
C GLU A 79 33.93 22.68 0.40
N ARG A 80 34.37 22.68 -0.86
CA ARG A 80 33.48 22.78 -2.03
C ARG A 80 32.47 21.63 -2.09
N VAL A 81 32.91 20.40 -1.85
CA VAL A 81 32.02 19.22 -1.83
C VAL A 81 31.00 19.34 -0.70
N LYS A 82 31.44 19.75 0.50
CA LYS A 82 30.56 19.98 1.65
C LYS A 82 29.56 21.10 1.39
N GLN A 83 29.98 22.21 0.80
CA GLN A 83 29.09 23.31 0.42
C GLN A 83 28.06 22.86 -0.61
N ALA A 84 28.50 22.20 -1.69
CA ALA A 84 27.60 21.67 -2.71
C ALA A 84 26.61 20.63 -2.16
N ALA A 85 27.05 19.76 -1.24
CA ALA A 85 26.17 18.81 -0.57
C ALA A 85 25.13 19.53 0.32
N THR A 86 25.54 20.57 1.04
CA THR A 86 24.65 21.38 1.89
C THR A 86 23.62 22.14 1.06
N GLU A 87 24.04 22.78 -0.03
CA GLU A 87 23.14 23.47 -0.96
C GLU A 87 22.14 22.50 -1.60
N ARG A 88 22.60 21.33 -2.06
CA ARG A 88 21.69 20.30 -2.59
C ARG A 88 20.72 19.80 -1.54
N SER A 89 21.19 19.54 -0.32
CA SER A 89 20.33 19.11 0.79
C SER A 89 19.24 20.15 1.07
N ASN A 90 19.61 21.43 1.15
CA ASN A 90 18.65 22.51 1.39
C ASN A 90 17.62 22.62 0.27
N ASN A 91 18.04 22.50 -0.99
CA ASN A 91 17.12 22.49 -2.13
C ASN A 91 16.15 21.29 -2.08
N ILE A 92 16.64 20.09 -1.74
CA ILE A 92 15.80 18.89 -1.60
C ILE A 92 14.77 19.10 -0.48
N ILE A 93 15.17 19.64 0.67
CA ILE A 93 14.27 19.93 1.78
C ILE A 93 13.20 20.94 1.34
N GLN A 94 13.59 22.05 0.72
CA GLN A 94 12.65 23.06 0.25
C GLN A 94 11.67 22.50 -0.78
N GLN A 95 12.15 21.68 -1.73
CA GLN A 95 11.29 21.04 -2.72
C GLN A 95 10.31 20.06 -2.06
N ALA A 96 10.79 19.23 -1.12
CA ALA A 96 9.95 18.30 -0.37
C ALA A 96 8.89 19.03 0.47
N GLU A 97 9.23 20.15 1.09
CA GLU A 97 8.29 21.00 1.82
C GLU A 97 7.20 21.58 0.90
N GLN A 98 7.59 22.09 -0.27
CA GLN A 98 6.64 22.60 -1.27
C GLN A 98 5.71 21.51 -1.80
N ASP A 99 6.26 20.34 -2.12
CA ASP A 99 5.47 19.21 -2.60
C ASP A 99 4.53 18.66 -1.52
N ALA A 100 4.98 18.57 -0.28
CA ALA A 100 4.15 18.19 0.86
C ALA A 100 3.01 19.19 1.08
N GLN A 101 3.30 20.50 1.01
CA GLN A 101 2.29 21.54 1.15
C GLN A 101 1.25 21.47 0.02
N ARG A 102 1.69 21.30 -1.23
CA ARG A 102 0.82 21.13 -2.39
C ARG A 102 -0.08 19.90 -2.25
N LEU A 103 0.49 18.75 -1.84
CA LEU A 103 -0.27 17.52 -1.62
C LEU A 103 -1.31 17.69 -0.51
N LEU A 104 -0.96 18.39 0.57
CA LEU A 104 -1.84 18.68 1.68
C LEU A 104 -3.00 19.59 1.25
N GLU A 105 -2.73 20.62 0.46
CA GLU A 105 -3.75 21.50 -0.11
C GLU A 105 -4.69 20.75 -1.06
N GLU A 106 -4.16 19.91 -1.95
CA GLU A 106 -4.96 19.08 -2.84
C GLU A 106 -5.83 18.09 -2.06
N ALA A 107 -5.27 17.45 -1.03
CA ALA A 107 -6.01 16.55 -0.15
C ALA A 107 -7.13 17.28 0.60
N LYS A 108 -6.86 18.47 1.14
CA LYS A 108 -7.88 19.32 1.78
C LYS A 108 -8.96 19.73 0.81
N TYR A 109 -8.61 20.10 -0.42
CA TYR A 109 -9.57 20.47 -1.44
C TYR A 109 -10.49 19.29 -1.78
N LYS A 110 -9.93 18.12 -2.07
CA LYS A 110 -10.71 16.90 -2.34
C LYS A 110 -11.58 16.49 -1.16
N ALA A 111 -11.07 16.57 0.08
CA ALA A 111 -11.84 16.27 1.27
C ALA A 111 -13.04 17.20 1.42
N ASN A 112 -12.85 18.51 1.23
CA ASN A 112 -13.96 19.48 1.28
C ASN A 112 -14.99 19.24 0.18
N GLU A 113 -14.53 18.88 -1.03
CA GLU A 113 -15.42 18.54 -2.14
C GLU A 113 -16.26 17.30 -1.83
N ILE A 114 -15.64 16.23 -1.31
CA ILE A 114 -16.36 15.02 -0.88
C ILE A 114 -17.38 15.36 0.22
N LEU A 115 -17.00 16.16 1.22
CA LEU A 115 -17.92 16.57 2.29
C LEU A 115 -19.12 17.35 1.75
N ARG A 116 -18.88 18.25 0.78
CA ARG A 116 -19.95 19.00 0.12
C ARG A 116 -20.88 18.08 -0.64
N GLN A 117 -20.35 17.19 -1.49
CA GLN A 117 -21.14 16.23 -2.24
C GLN A 117 -21.94 15.30 -1.34
N ALA A 118 -21.33 14.79 -0.26
CA ALA A 118 -22.00 13.96 0.73
C ALA A 118 -23.15 14.73 1.42
N THR A 119 -22.92 16.00 1.76
CA THR A 119 -23.95 16.87 2.36
C THR A 119 -25.12 17.11 1.40
N ASP A 120 -24.84 17.40 0.14
CA ASP A 120 -25.87 17.65 -0.87
C ASP A 120 -26.67 16.37 -1.19
N ASN A 121 -25.99 15.22 -1.27
CA ASN A 121 -26.64 13.92 -1.40
C ASN A 121 -27.51 13.59 -0.18
N ALA A 122 -27.01 13.84 1.04
CA ALA A 122 -27.79 13.60 2.26
C ALA A 122 -29.05 14.47 2.31
N LYS A 123 -28.96 15.75 1.91
CA LYS A 123 -30.15 16.62 1.77
C LYS A 123 -31.13 16.08 0.75
N LYS A 124 -30.64 15.64 -0.42
CA LYS A 124 -31.47 15.05 -1.47
C LYS A 124 -32.21 13.82 -0.97
N VAL A 125 -31.51 12.88 -0.33
CA VAL A 125 -32.11 11.67 0.25
C VAL A 125 -33.14 12.02 1.31
N ALA A 126 -32.88 13.01 2.17
CA ALA A 126 -33.83 13.46 3.17
C ALA A 126 -35.13 14.01 2.55
N VAL A 127 -35.01 14.82 1.49
CA VAL A 127 -36.17 15.33 0.73
C VAL A 127 -36.95 14.20 0.08
N GLU A 128 -36.27 13.29 -0.62
CA GLU A 128 -36.89 12.13 -1.27
C GLU A 128 -37.61 11.21 -0.26
N THR A 129 -37.03 11.05 0.93
CA THR A 129 -37.62 10.27 2.03
C THR A 129 -38.90 10.93 2.55
N GLU A 130 -38.90 12.24 2.77
CA GLU A 130 -40.12 12.96 3.19
C GLU A 130 -41.20 12.95 2.09
N GLU A 131 -40.82 13.08 0.82
CA GLU A 131 -41.75 12.93 -0.30
C GLU A 131 -42.38 11.53 -0.35
N LEU A 132 -41.57 10.48 -0.18
CA LEU A 132 -42.04 9.10 -0.15
C LEU A 132 -43.00 8.86 1.02
N LYS A 133 -42.66 9.36 2.21
CA LYS A 133 -43.51 9.29 3.40
C LYS A 133 -44.85 10.00 3.19
N ASN A 134 -44.84 11.17 2.55
CA ASN A 134 -46.06 11.88 2.18
C ASN A 134 -46.91 11.07 1.18
N LYS A 135 -46.30 10.51 0.13
CA LYS A 135 -46.97 9.61 -0.83
C LYS A 135 -47.56 8.39 -0.13
N SER A 136 -46.81 7.76 0.77
CA SER A 136 -47.26 6.60 1.55
C SER A 136 -48.43 6.96 2.46
N ARG A 137 -48.42 8.14 3.10
CA ARG A 137 -49.53 8.62 3.94
C ARG A 137 -50.80 8.80 3.12
N VAL A 138 -50.69 9.44 1.95
CA VAL A 138 -51.83 9.63 1.04
C VAL A 138 -52.37 8.29 0.55
N PHE A 139 -51.48 7.37 0.16
CA PHE A 139 -51.87 6.01 -0.25
C PHE A 139 -52.61 5.28 0.87
N HIS A 140 -52.07 5.28 2.09
CA HIS A 140 -52.70 4.67 3.26
C HIS A 140 -54.09 5.25 3.53
N GLN A 141 -54.27 6.57 3.44
CA GLN A 141 -55.58 7.22 3.59
C GLN A 141 -56.57 6.78 2.50
N ARG A 142 -56.14 6.70 1.24
CA ARG A 142 -56.97 6.23 0.12
C ARG A 142 -57.35 4.77 0.29
N LEU A 143 -56.41 3.92 0.71
CA LEU A 143 -56.66 2.50 0.96
C LEU A 143 -57.68 2.32 2.08
N LYS A 144 -57.48 3.03 3.20
CA LYS A 144 -58.41 3.02 4.33
C LYS A 144 -59.82 3.43 3.89
N SER A 145 -59.95 4.57 3.21
CA SER A 145 -61.24 5.03 2.70
C SER A 145 -61.90 4.04 1.73
N THR A 146 -61.11 3.38 0.89
CA THR A 146 -61.62 2.33 -0.02
C THR A 146 -62.16 1.15 0.77
N ILE A 147 -61.41 0.65 1.76
CA ILE A 147 -61.85 -0.47 2.60
C ILE A 147 -63.08 -0.10 3.41
N GLU A 148 -63.12 1.09 4.02
CA GLU A 148 -64.29 1.59 4.74
C GLU A 148 -65.51 1.69 3.82
N SER A 149 -65.34 2.11 2.56
CA SER A 149 -66.45 2.14 1.58
C SER A 149 -66.94 0.74 1.19
N GLN A 150 -66.03 -0.23 1.04
CA GLN A 150 -66.38 -1.62 0.73
C GLN A 150 -67.07 -2.29 1.93
N LEU A 151 -66.58 -2.02 3.14
CA LEU A 151 -67.21 -2.49 4.37
C LEU A 151 -68.62 -1.92 4.51
N ALA A 152 -68.81 -0.62 4.25
CA ALA A 152 -70.13 0.00 4.28
C ALA A 152 -71.12 -0.61 3.27
N ILE A 153 -70.63 -1.08 2.12
CA ILE A 153 -71.45 -1.83 1.15
C ILE A 153 -71.83 -3.20 1.71
N VAL A 154 -70.90 -3.92 2.33
CA VAL A 154 -71.16 -5.25 2.93
C VAL A 154 -72.11 -5.15 4.13
N GLU A 155 -71.98 -4.10 4.92
CA GLU A 155 -72.84 -3.79 6.07
C GLU A 155 -74.19 -3.18 5.66
N SER A 156 -74.45 -2.97 4.36
CA SER A 156 -75.73 -2.41 3.91
C SER A 156 -76.88 -3.41 4.12
N SER A 157 -78.06 -2.88 4.43
CA SER A 157 -79.29 -3.68 4.58
C SER A 157 -79.70 -4.39 3.29
N ASP A 158 -79.10 -4.03 2.14
CA ASP A 158 -79.33 -4.73 0.88
C ASP A 158 -78.85 -6.18 0.96
N TRP A 159 -77.75 -6.44 1.68
CA TRP A 159 -77.31 -7.81 1.96
C TRP A 159 -78.22 -8.51 2.94
N GLU A 160 -78.77 -7.80 3.92
CA GLU A 160 -79.75 -8.36 4.85
C GLU A 160 -81.04 -8.77 4.13
N ASP A 161 -81.44 -8.04 3.08
CA ASP A 161 -82.55 -8.39 2.19
C ASP A 161 -82.20 -9.56 1.23
N ILE A 162 -81.01 -9.56 0.62
CA ILE A 162 -80.55 -10.65 -0.27
C ILE A 162 -80.35 -11.97 0.49
N LEU A 163 -79.88 -11.89 1.73
CA LEU A 163 -79.59 -13.06 2.57
C LEU A 163 -80.82 -13.51 3.39
N ARG A 164 -82.00 -12.90 3.22
CA ARG A 164 -83.21 -13.41 3.87
C ARG A 164 -83.46 -14.85 3.41
N PRO A 165 -83.78 -15.77 4.33
CA PRO A 165 -84.12 -17.15 3.96
C PRO A 165 -85.20 -17.15 2.89
N THR A 166 -84.95 -17.84 1.78
CA THR A 166 -85.91 -17.94 0.66
C THR A 166 -87.28 -18.47 1.12
N ALA A 167 -87.31 -19.19 2.24
CA ALA A 167 -88.53 -19.62 2.92
C ALA A 167 -89.52 -18.47 3.24
N THR A 168 -89.02 -17.26 3.53
CA THR A 168 -89.87 -16.09 3.78
C THR A 168 -90.61 -15.63 2.52
N TYR A 169 -90.00 -15.78 1.35
CA TYR A 169 -90.63 -15.50 0.05
C TYR A 169 -91.54 -16.64 -0.43
N LEU A 170 -91.28 -17.88 0.02
CA LEU A 170 -92.13 -19.03 -0.29
C LEU A 170 -93.45 -19.04 0.50
N GLN A 171 -93.48 -18.42 1.68
CA GLN A 171 -94.67 -18.37 2.53
C GLN A 171 -95.79 -17.50 1.93
N THR A 172 -95.46 -16.52 1.09
CA THR A 172 -96.45 -15.72 0.35
C THR A 172 -96.85 -16.33 -0.99
N SER A 173 -95.99 -17.16 -1.60
CA SER A 173 -96.33 -17.88 -2.83
C SER A 173 -97.23 -19.10 -2.58
N ASP A 174 -97.21 -19.70 -1.38
CA ASP A 174 -98.09 -20.83 -1.04
C ASP A 174 -99.57 -20.40 -0.94
N GLU A 175 -99.84 -19.15 -0.56
CA GLU A 175 -101.19 -18.58 -0.50
C GLU A 175 -101.68 -18.15 -1.89
N ALA A 176 -100.83 -17.50 -2.69
CA ALA A 176 -101.14 -17.13 -4.07
C ALA A 176 -101.28 -18.35 -5.01
N PHE A 177 -100.50 -19.40 -4.80
CA PHE A 177 -100.61 -20.65 -5.56
C PHE A 177 -101.88 -21.41 -5.19
N LYS A 178 -102.28 -21.45 -3.90
CA LYS A 178 -103.55 -22.05 -3.46
C LYS A 178 -104.78 -21.28 -3.96
N GLU A 179 -104.71 -19.95 -4.03
CA GLU A 179 -105.79 -19.12 -4.56
C GLU A 179 -106.04 -19.42 -6.05
N VAL A 180 -104.98 -19.43 -6.88
CA VAL A 180 -105.08 -19.75 -8.31
C VAL A 180 -105.48 -21.21 -8.55
N VAL A 181 -104.99 -22.15 -7.74
CA VAL A 181 -105.40 -23.56 -7.82
C VAL A 181 -106.87 -23.77 -7.41
N SER A 182 -107.38 -22.95 -6.48
CA SER A 182 -108.79 -22.99 -6.09
C SER A 182 -109.74 -22.33 -7.11
N GLU A 183 -109.25 -21.34 -7.87
CA GLU A 183 -110.04 -20.66 -8.90
C GLU A 183 -110.14 -21.47 -10.20
N VAL A 184 -109.16 -22.34 -10.49
CA VAL A 184 -109.11 -23.12 -11.74
C VAL A 184 -109.72 -24.52 -11.60
N LEU A 185 -109.83 -25.10 -10.41
CA LEU A 185 -110.45 -26.43 -10.20
C LEU A 185 -111.72 -26.36 -9.34
N GLY A 186 -112.85 -26.12 -10.01
CA GLY A 186 -114.17 -26.48 -9.50
C GLY A 186 -114.37 -28.00 -9.50
N ASP A 187 -115.10 -28.48 -8.49
CA ASP A 187 -115.22 -29.90 -8.08
C ASP A 187 -115.39 -30.95 -9.20
N SER A 188 -114.66 -32.06 -8.99
CA SER A 188 -114.80 -33.43 -9.51
C SER A 188 -114.28 -33.79 -10.91
N VAL A 189 -113.10 -34.46 -10.96
CA VAL A 189 -112.96 -35.91 -11.29
C VAL A 189 -111.70 -36.46 -10.59
N LEU A 190 -111.86 -37.63 -9.98
CA LEU A 190 -110.87 -38.42 -9.25
C LEU A 190 -109.82 -39.10 -10.15
N GLN A 191 -108.74 -39.51 -9.47
CA GLN A 191 -107.83 -40.64 -9.76
C GLN A 191 -106.75 -40.44 -10.82
N GLN A 192 -105.49 -40.36 -10.36
CA GLN A 192 -104.53 -41.49 -10.46
C GLN A 192 -103.24 -41.20 -9.65
N HIS A 193 -102.82 -42.22 -8.91
CA HIS A 193 -101.54 -42.42 -8.19
C HIS A 193 -100.30 -42.25 -9.10
N PRO A 194 -99.04 -42.14 -8.59
CA PRO A 194 -98.56 -42.77 -7.36
C PRO A 194 -97.73 -41.90 -6.40
N GLU A 195 -97.46 -42.50 -5.25
CA GLU A 195 -96.60 -42.02 -4.19
C GLU A 195 -95.18 -41.76 -4.71
N GLU A 196 -94.65 -40.58 -4.40
CA GLU A 196 -93.21 -40.35 -4.38
C GLU A 196 -92.81 -40.05 -2.94
N GLU A 197 -91.80 -40.77 -2.48
CA GLU A 197 -91.33 -40.85 -1.11
C GLU A 197 -91.02 -39.46 -0.51
N PRO A 198 -91.20 -39.27 0.81
CA PRO A 198 -90.74 -38.05 1.46
C PRO A 198 -89.23 -37.90 1.24
N ILE A 199 -88.82 -36.79 0.62
CA ILE A 199 -87.42 -36.42 0.42
C ILE A 199 -86.72 -36.44 1.80
N ASP A 200 -85.86 -37.43 1.98
CA ASP A 200 -85.03 -37.58 3.16
C ASP A 200 -83.99 -36.45 3.18
N ILE A 201 -84.30 -35.40 3.95
CA ILE A 201 -83.41 -34.26 4.26
C ILE A 201 -82.17 -34.69 5.10
N THR A 202 -81.98 -35.98 5.34
CA THR A 202 -80.73 -36.56 5.85
C THR A 202 -80.03 -37.47 4.83
N ARG A 203 -79.87 -37.01 3.57
CA ARG A 203 -78.93 -37.61 2.60
C ARG A 203 -77.51 -37.63 3.17
N GLN A 204 -77.18 -38.67 3.90
CA GLN A 204 -75.81 -39.03 4.22
C GLN A 204 -75.17 -39.44 2.89
N PHE A 205 -74.06 -38.79 2.52
CA PHE A 205 -73.29 -39.10 1.32
C PHE A 205 -73.13 -40.61 1.16
N SER A 206 -73.31 -41.12 -0.06
CA SER A 206 -73.06 -42.54 -0.29
C SER A 206 -71.60 -42.86 0.05
N PRO A 207 -71.26 -44.09 0.46
CA PRO A 207 -69.86 -44.47 0.72
C PRO A 207 -68.93 -44.20 -0.47
N GLU A 208 -69.47 -44.19 -1.70
CA GLU A 208 -68.74 -43.85 -2.91
C GLU A 208 -68.49 -42.35 -3.05
N GLU A 209 -69.48 -41.51 -2.73
CA GLU A 209 -69.34 -40.04 -2.74
C GLU A 209 -68.36 -39.56 -1.65
N MET A 210 -68.35 -40.22 -0.48
CA MET A 210 -67.35 -39.97 0.58
C MET A 210 -65.94 -40.37 0.15
N ALA A 211 -65.80 -41.49 -0.58
CA ALA A 211 -64.52 -41.93 -1.11
C ALA A 211 -64.00 -40.96 -2.18
N GLU A 212 -64.88 -40.43 -3.04
CA GLU A 212 -64.52 -39.41 -4.02
C GLU A 212 -64.11 -38.10 -3.36
N LEU A 213 -64.83 -37.65 -2.32
CA LEU A 213 -64.47 -36.46 -1.54
C LEU A 213 -63.12 -36.65 -0.83
N GLN A 214 -62.88 -37.81 -0.22
CA GLN A 214 -61.63 -38.13 0.45
C GLN A 214 -60.46 -38.16 -0.54
N ALA A 215 -60.64 -38.76 -1.71
CA ALA A 215 -59.63 -38.79 -2.77
C ALA A 215 -59.30 -37.37 -3.27
N ARG A 216 -60.30 -36.49 -3.33
CA ARG A 216 -60.12 -35.09 -3.75
C ARG A 216 -59.38 -34.25 -2.71
N ILE A 217 -59.63 -34.52 -1.42
CA ILE A 217 -58.88 -33.91 -0.31
C ILE A 217 -57.43 -34.39 -0.30
N GLU A 218 -57.19 -35.69 -0.51
CA GLU A 218 -55.83 -36.23 -0.61
C GLU A 218 -55.06 -35.67 -1.82
N ALA A 219 -55.73 -35.52 -2.97
CA ALA A 219 -55.13 -34.89 -4.15
C ALA A 219 -54.74 -33.43 -3.88
N ALA A 220 -55.62 -32.65 -3.24
CA ALA A 220 -55.34 -31.26 -2.87
C ALA A 220 -54.20 -31.14 -1.85
N ASN A 221 -54.15 -32.02 -0.85
CA ASN A 221 -53.07 -32.04 0.14
C ASN A 221 -51.72 -32.42 -0.48
N LYS A 222 -51.72 -33.31 -1.48
CA LYS A 222 -50.51 -33.66 -2.23
C LYS A 222 -50.01 -32.49 -3.06
N GLU A 223 -50.91 -31.76 -3.72
CA GLU A 223 -50.55 -30.56 -4.50
C GLU A 223 -49.98 -29.45 -3.59
N LEU A 224 -50.56 -29.27 -2.39
CA LEU A 224 -50.02 -28.34 -1.38
C LEU A 224 -48.61 -28.74 -0.92
N ALA A 225 -48.38 -30.03 -0.62
CA ALA A 225 -47.06 -30.51 -0.22
C ALA A 225 -46.01 -30.38 -1.34
N GLU A 226 -46.40 -30.58 -2.60
CA GLU A 226 -45.52 -30.35 -3.75
C GLU A 226 -45.19 -28.86 -3.95
N ALA A 227 -46.15 -27.97 -3.67
CA ALA A 227 -45.94 -26.52 -3.71
C ALA A 227 -45.02 -26.03 -2.58
N GLU A 228 -45.19 -26.54 -1.35
CA GLU A 228 -44.33 -26.24 -0.21
C GLU A 228 -42.90 -26.77 -0.44
N ALA A 229 -42.74 -27.99 -0.97
CA ALA A 229 -41.42 -28.53 -1.30
C ALA A 229 -40.72 -27.75 -2.43
N ARG A 230 -41.46 -27.19 -3.39
CA ARG A 230 -40.91 -26.27 -4.40
C ARG A 230 -40.44 -24.96 -3.78
N ALA A 231 -41.21 -24.39 -2.84
CA ALA A 231 -40.84 -23.17 -2.14
C ALA A 231 -39.57 -23.37 -1.28
N GLU A 232 -39.41 -24.52 -0.64
CA GLU A 232 -38.20 -24.87 0.11
C GLU A 232 -36.98 -25.09 -0.81
N GLN A 233 -37.16 -25.67 -2.01
CA GLN A 233 -36.07 -25.80 -2.99
C GLN A 233 -35.65 -24.45 -3.61
N GLU A 234 -36.58 -23.51 -3.80
CA GLU A 234 -36.26 -22.14 -4.27
C GLU A 234 -35.52 -21.30 -3.22
N GLN A 235 -35.69 -21.56 -1.93
CA GLN A 235 -34.94 -20.89 -0.86
C GLN A 235 -33.48 -21.36 -0.71
N VAL A 236 -33.10 -22.52 -1.26
CA VAL A 236 -31.72 -23.06 -1.17
C VAL A 236 -30.84 -22.64 -2.37
N VAL A 237 -31.39 -21.99 -3.40
CA VAL A 237 -30.67 -21.67 -4.66
C VAL A 237 -30.35 -20.16 -4.86
N SER A 238 -30.64 -19.28 -3.91
CA SER A 238 -30.16 -17.88 -3.97
C SER A 238 -29.15 -17.53 -2.87
N PRO A 239 -27.86 -17.35 -3.19
CA PRO A 239 -26.91 -16.74 -2.25
C PRO A 239 -27.16 -15.24 -2.14
N ALA A 240 -26.95 -14.69 -0.94
CA ALA A 240 -26.98 -13.27 -0.61
C ALA A 240 -26.05 -12.44 -1.54
N PRO A 241 -26.31 -11.13 -1.74
CA PRO A 241 -25.55 -10.33 -2.70
C PRO A 241 -24.17 -10.01 -2.11
N VAL A 242 -23.12 -10.53 -2.74
CA VAL A 242 -21.76 -9.99 -2.60
C VAL A 242 -21.52 -9.09 -3.82
N VAL A 243 -21.08 -7.86 -3.51
CA VAL A 243 -20.63 -6.86 -4.47
C VAL A 243 -19.43 -7.41 -5.23
N GLU A 244 -19.51 -7.50 -6.56
CA GLU A 244 -18.38 -7.86 -7.41
C GLU A 244 -18.12 -6.78 -8.46
N GLU A 245 -16.87 -6.32 -8.48
CA GLU A 245 -16.27 -5.47 -9.50
C GLU A 245 -16.22 -6.18 -10.86
N SER A 246 -16.26 -5.37 -11.92
CA SER A 246 -16.18 -5.79 -13.32
C SER A 246 -14.82 -6.43 -13.73
N PRO A 247 -14.79 -7.18 -14.85
CA PRO A 247 -13.89 -8.32 -15.03
C PRO A 247 -12.60 -8.02 -15.78
N ALA A 248 -11.56 -8.78 -15.46
CA ALA A 248 -10.32 -8.89 -16.23
C ALA A 248 -10.49 -9.78 -17.48
N HIS A 249 -9.97 -9.29 -18.60
CA HIS A 249 -9.77 -9.99 -19.88
C HIS A 249 -8.36 -10.66 -19.93
N PRO A 250 -8.10 -11.56 -20.92
CA PRO A 250 -7.19 -12.69 -20.77
C PRO A 250 -5.71 -12.35 -20.99
N VAL A 251 -4.82 -13.01 -20.25
CA VAL A 251 -3.37 -12.82 -20.33
C VAL A 251 -2.77 -13.74 -21.41
N GLY A 252 -2.24 -13.11 -22.47
CA GLY A 252 -1.31 -13.70 -23.46
C GLY A 252 0.15 -13.71 -22.95
N PRO A 253 1.13 -14.13 -23.78
CA PRO A 253 2.27 -14.93 -23.35
C PRO A 253 3.25 -14.18 -22.42
N MET A 254 3.80 -14.97 -21.49
CA MET A 254 4.82 -14.61 -20.50
C MET A 254 6.03 -13.93 -21.16
N TYR A 255 6.29 -12.68 -20.79
CA TYR A 255 7.63 -12.12 -20.83
C TYR A 255 8.34 -12.55 -19.54
N GLU A 256 9.47 -13.22 -19.72
CA GLU A 256 10.37 -13.67 -18.65
C GLU A 256 11.25 -12.47 -18.26
N GLU A 257 10.97 -11.84 -17.12
CA GLU A 257 11.89 -10.86 -16.51
C GLU A 257 12.98 -11.62 -15.72
N PRO A 258 14.25 -11.19 -15.81
CA PRO A 258 15.36 -11.91 -15.19
C PRO A 258 15.39 -11.71 -13.66
N GLU A 259 15.55 -12.83 -12.95
CA GLU A 259 15.96 -12.89 -11.55
C GLU A 259 17.25 -12.08 -11.32
N VAL A 260 17.17 -11.05 -10.48
CA VAL A 260 18.36 -10.39 -9.93
C VAL A 260 18.93 -11.27 -8.83
N ALA A 261 19.84 -12.17 -9.20
CA ALA A 261 20.71 -12.85 -8.26
C ALA A 261 21.67 -11.85 -7.58
N PRO A 262 22.04 -12.03 -6.30
CA PRO A 262 23.11 -11.26 -5.69
C PRO A 262 24.42 -11.53 -6.44
N SER A 263 25.03 -10.48 -6.98
CA SER A 263 26.29 -10.56 -7.71
C SER A 263 27.43 -10.91 -6.75
N HIS A 264 27.88 -12.16 -6.81
CA HIS A 264 29.23 -12.50 -6.41
C HIS A 264 30.20 -11.82 -7.39
N TYR A 265 30.84 -10.75 -6.91
CA TYR A 265 31.97 -10.15 -7.60
C TYR A 265 33.14 -11.13 -7.52
N SER A 266 33.48 -11.79 -8.64
CA SER A 266 34.72 -12.55 -8.80
C SER A 266 35.67 -11.72 -9.66
N GLY A 267 36.42 -10.83 -9.00
CA GLY A 267 37.62 -10.21 -9.54
C GLY A 267 38.85 -10.73 -8.78
N PRO A 268 40.05 -10.66 -9.36
CA PRO A 268 41.24 -11.24 -8.76
C PRO A 268 41.56 -10.53 -7.44
N THR A 269 41.64 -11.31 -6.36
CA THR A 269 42.18 -10.88 -5.07
C THR A 269 43.63 -10.41 -5.27
N PRO A 270 44.02 -9.19 -4.87
CA PRO A 270 45.42 -8.95 -4.58
C PRO A 270 45.75 -9.77 -3.33
N ALA A 271 46.90 -10.45 -3.36
CA ALA A 271 47.39 -11.20 -2.22
C ALA A 271 47.48 -10.29 -0.99
N THR A 272 46.70 -10.59 0.04
CA THR A 272 46.94 -10.08 1.39
C THR A 272 47.29 -11.27 2.27
N GLU A 273 48.55 -11.28 2.69
CA GLU A 273 49.14 -12.19 3.65
C GLU A 273 48.27 -12.32 4.90
N ALA A 274 48.16 -13.56 5.38
CA ALA A 274 47.64 -13.85 6.70
C ALA A 274 48.56 -13.24 7.76
N VAL A 275 48.12 -12.15 8.40
CA VAL A 275 48.70 -11.72 9.68
C VAL A 275 47.91 -12.41 10.78
N ASN A 276 48.54 -13.43 11.36
CA ASN A 276 48.17 -14.03 12.63
C ASN A 276 48.08 -12.93 13.70
N SER A 277 46.93 -12.79 14.34
CA SER A 277 46.78 -12.02 15.57
C SER A 277 46.67 -12.98 16.75
N GLU A 278 47.81 -13.23 17.40
CA GLU A 278 47.84 -13.64 18.81
C GLU A 278 47.36 -12.47 19.71
N PRO A 279 46.84 -12.74 20.92
CA PRO A 279 46.32 -11.70 21.79
C PRO A 279 47.43 -11.13 22.68
N GLY A 280 47.63 -9.82 22.68
CA GLY A 280 48.43 -9.19 23.73
C GLY A 280 48.98 -7.81 23.38
N PHE A 281 48.26 -6.76 23.75
CA PHE A 281 48.92 -5.53 24.20
C PHE A 281 48.02 -4.73 25.16
N ALA A 282 48.49 -4.54 26.39
CA ALA A 282 47.87 -3.73 27.41
C ALA A 282 48.22 -2.25 27.21
N ALA A 283 47.24 -1.36 27.31
CA ALA A 283 47.45 0.08 27.28
C ALA A 283 48.07 0.57 28.61
N PRO A 284 49.05 1.50 28.59
CA PRO A 284 49.54 2.11 29.81
C PRO A 284 48.54 3.16 30.31
N GLN A 285 48.13 3.01 31.58
CA GLN A 285 47.41 4.01 32.35
C GLN A 285 48.43 5.04 32.86
N GLU A 286 48.44 6.24 32.29
CA GLU A 286 49.13 7.38 32.92
C GLU A 286 48.20 8.01 33.96
N SER A 287 48.56 7.80 35.23
CA SER A 287 47.97 8.49 36.39
C SER A 287 48.52 9.91 36.49
N VAL A 288 47.65 10.91 36.33
CA VAL A 288 47.94 12.31 36.66
C VAL A 288 47.84 12.48 38.18
N THR A 289 49.00 12.63 38.83
CA THR A 289 49.10 13.08 40.23
C THR A 289 49.03 14.60 40.25
N ILE A 290 47.96 15.14 40.85
CA ILE A 290 47.83 16.57 41.16
C ILE A 290 48.61 16.84 42.47
N LEU A 291 49.56 17.77 42.41
CA LEU A 291 50.10 18.51 43.56
C LEU A 291 49.65 19.96 43.46
#